data_AF-A0A957EB40-F1
#
_entry.id   AF-A0A957EB40-F1
#
_cell.length_a   1.000
_cell.length_b   1.000
_cell.length_c   1.000
_cell.angle_alpha   90.00
_cell.angle_beta   90.00
_cell.angle_gamma   90.00
#
_symmetry.space_group_name_H-M   'P 1'
#
loop_
_entity.id
_entity.type
_entity.pdbx_description
1 polymer ?
#
loop_
_entity_poly.entity_id
_entity_poly.type
_entity_poly.pdbx_seq_one_letter_code
_entity_poly.pdbx_strand_id
1 'polypeptide(L)'
;LPCGWANHILIHKQASLKEMNPEQPFYLLDNGTQPIPPLFYPMLNKCLALPLLPEWAGYLWENGRSQELITLLDEGEGQRYAAWRTLPTGEAWQDLLETGLQNRQIQF
;
A
#
# COMPACT_ATOMS: atom_id res chain seq x y z
N LEU A 1 -10.06 40.73 -9.30
CA LEU A 1 -9.64 39.63 -8.39
C LEU A 1 -9.53 38.36 -9.23
N PRO A 2 -8.34 37.79 -9.49
CA PRO A 2 -8.29 36.46 -10.04
C PRO A 2 -8.38 35.45 -8.88
N CYS A 3 -9.54 34.82 -8.75
CA CYS A 3 -9.65 33.52 -8.11
C CYS A 3 -9.07 32.49 -9.10
N GLY A 4 -8.08 31.70 -8.69
CA GLY A 4 -7.42 30.79 -9.64
C GLY A 4 -6.41 29.88 -8.98
N TRP A 5 -6.91 28.95 -8.17
CA TRP A 5 -6.38 27.60 -7.92
C TRP A 5 -4.90 27.43 -8.29
N ALA A 6 -4.00 27.73 -7.34
CA ALA A 6 -2.56 27.80 -7.59
C ALA A 6 -1.88 26.44 -7.83
N ASN A 7 -2.51 25.32 -7.50
CA ASN A 7 -1.95 23.98 -7.71
C ASN A 7 -3.07 22.95 -7.95
N HIS A 8 -3.14 22.37 -9.14
CA HIS A 8 -3.90 21.14 -9.38
C HIS A 8 -2.92 19.97 -9.29
N ILE A 9 -3.12 19.09 -8.31
CA ILE A 9 -2.46 17.79 -8.25
C ILE A 9 -3.48 16.76 -8.72
N LEU A 10 -3.22 16.12 -9.86
CA LEU A 10 -4.00 14.97 -10.32
C LEU A 10 -3.52 13.74 -9.55
N ILE A 11 -4.35 13.24 -8.65
CA ILE A 11 -4.10 11.98 -7.94
C ILE A 11 -4.80 10.86 -8.71
N HIS A 12 -4.05 9.80 -9.04
CA HIS A 12 -4.61 8.64 -9.71
C HIS A 12 -5.68 7.97 -8.83
N LYS A 13 -6.78 7.46 -9.41
CA LYS A 13 -7.89 6.84 -8.63
C LYS A 13 -7.42 5.69 -7.75
N GLN A 14 -6.45 4.92 -8.24
CA GLN A 14 -5.83 3.83 -7.50
C GLN A 14 -4.94 4.27 -6.33
N ALA A 15 -4.75 5.58 -6.11
CA ALA A 15 -4.14 6.14 -4.90
C ALA A 15 -5.18 6.65 -3.89
N SER A 16 -6.45 6.31 -4.07
CA SER A 16 -7.56 6.72 -3.22
C SER A 16 -8.32 5.50 -2.70
N LEU A 17 -8.41 5.37 -1.38
CA LEU A 17 -9.19 4.32 -0.73
C LEU A 17 -10.66 4.29 -1.23
N LYS A 18 -11.23 5.44 -1.55
CA LYS A 18 -12.63 5.55 -1.99
C LYS A 18 -12.83 5.10 -3.43
N GLU A 19 -11.96 5.56 -4.33
CA GLU A 19 -12.16 5.45 -5.78
C GLU A 19 -11.41 4.28 -6.43
N MET A 20 -10.50 3.62 -5.69
CA MET A 20 -9.72 2.49 -6.19
C MET A 20 -10.60 1.30 -6.60
N ASN A 21 -10.15 0.57 -7.64
CA ASN A 21 -10.66 -0.76 -7.97
C ASN A 21 -9.78 -1.81 -7.26
N PRO A 22 -10.34 -2.62 -6.34
CA PRO A 22 -9.65 -3.70 -5.62
C PRO A 22 -8.88 -4.70 -6.48
N GLU A 23 -9.31 -4.92 -7.73
CA GLU A 23 -8.71 -5.92 -8.63
C GLU A 23 -7.47 -5.40 -9.38
N GLN A 24 -7.12 -4.12 -9.19
CA GLN A 24 -5.98 -3.49 -9.86
C GLN A 24 -4.90 -3.06 -8.87
N PRO A 25 -3.64 -2.94 -9.32
CA PRO A 25 -2.58 -2.35 -8.51
C PRO A 25 -2.99 -1.00 -7.93
N PHE A 26 -2.70 -0.82 -6.65
CA PHE A 26 -2.95 0.43 -5.95
C PHE A 26 -1.65 1.14 -5.60
N TYR A 27 -1.75 2.45 -5.40
CA TYR A 27 -0.61 3.31 -5.16
C TYR A 27 -0.70 3.97 -3.79
N LEU A 28 0.41 4.02 -3.09
CA LEU A 28 0.53 4.68 -1.81
C LEU A 28 1.46 5.86 -1.95
N LEU A 29 1.02 7.00 -1.44
CA LEU A 29 1.84 8.20 -1.36
C LEU A 29 2.34 8.36 0.06
N ASP A 30 3.63 8.60 0.19
CA ASP A 30 4.29 8.79 1.46
C ASP A 30 5.21 10.01 1.38
N ASN A 31 5.23 10.81 2.45
CA ASN A 31 6.12 11.95 2.59
C ASN A 31 7.40 11.59 3.37
N GLY A 32 7.60 10.30 3.69
CA GLY A 32 8.76 9.78 4.42
C GLY A 32 8.74 10.06 5.92
N THR A 33 7.64 10.60 6.46
CA THR A 33 7.55 10.90 7.90
C THR A 33 7.14 9.71 8.75
N GLN A 34 6.56 8.68 8.13
CA GLN A 34 6.11 7.46 8.78
C GLN A 34 6.80 6.24 8.19
N PRO A 35 7.04 5.18 8.99
CA PRO A 35 7.67 3.96 8.50
C PRO A 35 6.80 3.19 7.48
N ILE A 36 5.48 3.36 7.57
CA ILE A 36 4.49 2.70 6.72
C ILE A 36 3.50 3.77 6.24
N PRO A 37 3.16 3.83 4.94
CA PRO A 37 2.14 4.74 4.46
C PRO A 37 0.79 4.50 5.17
N PRO A 38 0.11 5.52 5.72
CA PRO A 38 -1.11 5.36 6.51
C PRO A 38 -2.23 4.59 5.80
N LEU A 39 -2.29 4.69 4.47
CA LEU A 39 -3.32 4.04 3.66
C LEU A 39 -2.99 2.58 3.29
N PHE A 40 -1.80 2.09 3.64
CA PHE A 40 -1.37 0.74 3.26
C PHE A 40 -2.36 -0.33 3.72
N TYR A 41 -2.57 -0.46 5.04
CA TYR A 41 -3.48 -1.44 5.60
C TYR A 41 -4.92 -1.32 5.06
N PRO A 42 -5.60 -0.16 5.13
CA PRO A 42 -7.00 -0.08 4.71
C PRO A 42 -7.19 -0.34 3.21
N MET A 43 -6.23 0.04 2.36
CA MET A 43 -6.29 -0.26 0.93
C MET A 43 -6.00 -1.74 0.65
N LEU A 44 -5.01 -2.33 1.32
CA LEU A 44 -4.71 -3.76 1.19
C LEU A 44 -5.89 -4.63 1.66
N ASN A 45 -6.46 -4.33 2.83
CA ASN A 45 -7.63 -5.03 3.37
C ASN A 45 -8.87 -4.87 2.48
N LYS A 46 -8.96 -3.79 1.70
CA LYS A 46 -10.01 -3.62 0.70
C LYS A 46 -9.76 -4.45 -0.57
N CYS A 47 -8.50 -4.72 -0.91
CA CYS A 47 -8.13 -5.51 -2.09
C CYS A 47 -8.26 -7.01 -1.85
N LEU A 48 -7.87 -7.47 -0.66
CA LEU A 48 -7.79 -8.89 -0.36
C LEU A 48 -9.11 -9.40 0.19
N ALA A 49 -9.58 -10.54 -0.33
CA ALA A 49 -10.69 -11.30 0.24
C ALA A 49 -10.23 -12.15 1.46
N LEU A 50 -9.31 -11.62 2.25
CA LEU A 50 -8.69 -12.27 3.41
C LEU A 50 -8.94 -11.43 4.66
N PRO A 51 -9.19 -12.04 5.83
CA PRO A 51 -9.32 -11.30 7.08
C PRO A 51 -7.94 -10.84 7.56
N LEU A 52 -7.60 -9.57 7.32
CA LEU A 52 -6.36 -8.97 7.80
C LEU A 52 -6.57 -8.27 9.13
N LEU A 53 -5.58 -8.37 10.03
CA LEU A 53 -5.54 -7.58 11.26
C LEU A 53 -4.65 -6.33 11.08
N PRO A 54 -5.03 -5.17 11.62
CA PRO A 54 -4.21 -3.94 11.54
C PRO A 54 -2.79 -4.12 12.07
N GLU A 55 -2.61 -4.95 13.09
CA GLU A 55 -1.33 -5.22 13.75
C GLU A 55 -0.33 -5.92 12.82
N TRP A 56 -0.82 -6.61 11.78
CA TRP A 56 0.02 -7.29 10.80
C TRP A 56 0.62 -6.33 9.76
N ALA A 57 0.19 -5.07 9.73
CA ALA A 57 0.63 -4.10 8.71
C ALA A 57 2.15 -3.97 8.64
N GLY A 58 2.86 -3.98 9.77
CA GLY A 58 4.33 -3.94 9.78
C GLY A 58 4.95 -5.15 9.08
N TYR A 59 4.52 -6.35 9.46
CA TYR A 59 4.99 -7.59 8.86
C TYR A 59 4.69 -7.65 7.36
N LEU A 60 3.45 -7.32 6.96
CA LEU A 60 3.01 -7.33 5.57
C LEU A 60 3.76 -6.29 4.72
N TRP A 61 4.06 -5.12 5.29
CA TRP A 61 4.82 -4.07 4.60
C TRP A 61 6.25 -4.50 4.31
N GLU A 62 6.95 -5.01 5.32
CA GLU A 62 8.34 -5.43 5.18
C GLU A 62 8.48 -6.63 4.23
N ASN A 63 7.70 -7.69 4.47
CA ASN A 63 7.80 -8.90 3.67
C ASN A 63 7.21 -8.72 2.27
N GLY A 64 6.15 -7.91 2.12
CA GLY A 64 5.61 -7.57 0.81
C GLY A 64 6.61 -6.81 -0.05
N ARG A 65 7.47 -5.98 0.55
CA ARG A 65 8.60 -5.35 -0.15
C ARG A 65 9.68 -6.36 -0.53
N SER A 66 10.06 -7.26 0.38
CA SER A 66 11.07 -8.29 0.11
C SER A 66 10.64 -9.28 -0.99
N GLN A 67 9.33 -9.51 -1.15
CA GLN A 67 8.76 -10.36 -2.18
C GLN A 67 8.26 -9.60 -3.42
N GLU A 68 8.61 -8.31 -3.56
CA GLU A 68 8.25 -7.46 -4.70
C GLU A 68 6.72 -7.27 -4.92
N LEU A 69 5.89 -7.63 -3.94
CA LEU A 69 4.46 -7.30 -3.92
C LEU A 69 4.23 -5.80 -3.71
N ILE A 70 5.20 -5.14 -3.07
CA ILE A 70 5.26 -3.69 -2.88
C ILE A 70 6.54 -3.19 -3.52
N THR A 71 6.40 -2.31 -4.51
CA THR A 71 7.52 -1.78 -5.31
C THR A 71 7.58 -0.26 -5.19
N LEU A 72 8.77 0.28 -4.94
CA LEU A 72 9.00 1.72 -4.99
C LEU A 72 8.93 2.17 -6.45
N LEU A 73 8.18 3.23 -6.71
CA LEU A 73 8.10 3.84 -8.03
C LEU A 73 9.14 4.94 -8.20
N ASP A 74 9.59 5.12 -9.44
CA ASP A 74 10.49 6.19 -9.87
C ASP A 74 11.76 6.33 -9.01
N GLU A 75 12.25 5.22 -8.45
CA GLU A 75 13.43 5.19 -7.55
C GLU A 75 13.33 6.11 -6.32
N GLY A 76 12.11 6.58 -5.98
CA GLY A 76 11.89 7.56 -4.93
C GLY A 76 12.08 9.03 -5.36
N GLU A 77 12.32 9.29 -6.65
CA GLU A 77 12.44 10.63 -7.25
C GLU A 77 11.07 11.31 -7.49
N GLY A 78 10.14 11.15 -6.55
CA GLY A 78 8.92 11.94 -6.51
C GLY A 78 9.17 13.20 -5.68
N GLN A 79 8.70 14.37 -6.13
CA GLN A 79 8.88 15.71 -5.54
C GLN A 79 8.75 15.81 -4.00
N ARG A 80 9.71 15.27 -3.24
CA ARG A 80 9.67 15.03 -1.79
C ARG A 80 8.63 14.00 -1.31
N TYR A 81 8.08 13.18 -2.21
CA TYR A 81 7.14 12.11 -1.88
C TYR A 81 7.60 10.80 -2.50
N ALA A 82 7.63 9.73 -1.72
CA ALA A 82 7.77 8.38 -2.22
C ALA A 82 6.40 7.87 -2.69
N ALA A 83 6.39 7.20 -3.84
CA ALA A 83 5.22 6.49 -4.34
C ALA A 83 5.51 5.00 -4.36
N TRP A 84 4.58 4.20 -3.83
CA TRP A 84 4.71 2.75 -3.80
C TRP A 84 3.56 2.13 -4.58
N ARG A 85 3.85 1.13 -5.41
CA ARG A 85 2.85 0.30 -6.07
C ARG A 85 2.71 -1.01 -5.33
N THR A 86 1.48 -1.37 -4.98
CA THR A 86 1.15 -2.64 -4.33
C THR A 86 0.28 -3.50 -5.26
N LEU A 87 0.64 -4.77 -5.41
CA LEU A 87 -0.11 -5.74 -6.21
C LEU A 87 -1.23 -6.38 -5.39
N PRO A 88 -2.48 -6.46 -5.89
CA PRO A 88 -3.60 -7.11 -5.20
C PRO A 88 -3.64 -8.61 -5.47
N THR A 89 -2.49 -9.30 -5.41
CA THR A 89 -2.39 -10.73 -5.75
C THR A 89 -2.75 -11.60 -4.55
N GLY A 90 -4.01 -12.03 -4.48
CA GLY A 90 -4.56 -12.82 -3.37
C GLY A 90 -3.70 -14.00 -2.94
N GLU A 91 -3.28 -14.85 -3.89
CA GLU A 91 -2.45 -16.03 -3.62
C GLU A 91 -1.11 -15.69 -2.96
N ALA A 92 -0.35 -14.75 -3.52
CA ALA A 92 0.95 -14.37 -2.97
C ALA A 92 0.85 -13.74 -1.56
N TRP A 93 -0.20 -12.96 -1.32
CA TRP A 93 -0.46 -12.41 0.01
C TRP A 93 -0.91 -13.49 1.00
N GLN A 94 -1.66 -14.48 0.55
CA GLN A 94 -2.04 -15.63 1.36
C GLN A 94 -0.82 -16.45 1.76
N ASP A 95 0.06 -16.78 0.82
CA ASP A 95 1.30 -17.52 1.08
C ASP A 95 2.18 -16.82 2.13
N LEU A 96 2.27 -15.49 2.03
CA LEU A 96 3.00 -14.64 2.97
C LEU A 96 2.35 -14.67 4.37
N LEU A 97 1.01 -14.60 4.46
CA LEU A 97 0.29 -14.71 5.72
C LEU A 97 0.46 -16.09 6.36
N GLU A 98 0.33 -17.15 5.57
CA GLU A 98 0.50 -18.53 6.04
C GLU A 98 1.92 -18.73 6.60
N THR A 99 2.93 -18.25 5.90
CA THR A 99 4.33 -18.27 6.35
C THR A 99 4.51 -17.50 7.67
N GLY A 100 3.94 -16.30 7.78
CA GLY A 100 4.02 -15.48 8.98
C GLY A 100 3.35 -16.10 10.20
N LEU A 101 2.19 -16.73 10.01
CA LEU A 101 1.46 -17.43 11.06
C LEU A 101 2.21 -18.69 11.52
N GLN A 102 2.72 -19.49 10.57
CA GLN A 102 3.50 -20.70 10.86
C GLN A 102 4.77 -20.38 11.65
N ASN A 103 5.47 -19.31 11.26
CA ASN A 103 6.69 -18.84 11.92
C ASN A 103 6.44 -18.01 13.19
N ARG A 104 5.18 -17.79 13.58
CA ARG A 104 4.76 -16.97 14.72
C ARG A 104 5.25 -15.52 14.68
N GLN A 105 5.44 -14.98 13.48
CA GLN A 105 5.79 -13.57 13.27
C GLN A 105 4.54 -12.68 13.33
N ILE A 106 3.39 -13.26 13.03
CA ILE A 106 2.05 -12.68 13.21
C ILE A 106 1.16 -13.69 13.92
N GLN A 107 0.12 -13.22 14.58
CA GLN A 107 -0.81 -14.02 15.38
C GLN A 107 -2.22 -13.41 15.36
N PHE A 108 -3.23 -14.24 15.61
CA PHE A 108 -4.63 -13.83 15.75
C PHE A 108 -4.91 -13.09 17.06
#